data_AF-A0A498KK34-F1
#
_entry.id   AF-A0A498KK34-F1
#
_cell.length_a   1.000
_cell.length_b   1.000
_cell.length_c   1.000
_cell.angle_alpha   90.00
_cell.angle_beta   90.00
_cell.angle_gamma   90.00
#
_symmetry.space_group_name_H-M   'P 1'
#
loop_
_entity.id
_entity.type
_entity.pdbx_description
1 polymer ?
#
loop_
_entity_poly.entity_id
_entity_poly.type
_entity_poly.pdbx_seq_one_letter_code
_entity_poly.pdbx_strand_id
1 'polypeptide(L)'
;MGKPKSYKSTSILGSIYDAVEEYQPEDTSDKVVEKLPCFDVEDLSEQCLKKWSEMNSVLQYDDKEGKNQAADKIIRRYKEILYGCEDFEKSTRPLDEIFNEALAIYRFAYDYAWKVKDVRKCGFAWRVAGSALCKYYKTKHEDRTFEVSFSVLKDIL
;
A
#
# COMPACT_ATOMS: atom_id res chain seq x y z
N MET A 1 -35.68 -7.04 -29.31
CA MET A 1 -34.71 -8.00 -28.75
C MET A 1 -33.79 -8.46 -29.87
N GLY A 2 -32.53 -8.01 -29.90
CA GLY A 2 -31.54 -8.45 -30.89
C GLY A 2 -30.33 -9.00 -30.15
N LYS A 3 -29.98 -10.28 -30.39
CA LYS A 3 -28.76 -10.88 -29.84
C LYS A 3 -27.53 -10.12 -30.39
N PRO A 4 -26.54 -9.76 -29.56
CA PRO A 4 -25.29 -9.25 -30.09
C PRO A 4 -24.63 -10.36 -30.93
N LYS A 5 -24.31 -10.06 -32.19
CA LYS A 5 -23.57 -10.97 -33.06
C LYS A 5 -22.14 -11.05 -32.52
N SER A 6 -21.77 -12.17 -31.88
CA SER A 6 -20.38 -12.42 -31.51
C SER A 6 -19.59 -12.70 -32.79
N TYR A 7 -18.79 -11.74 -33.23
CA TYR A 7 -17.83 -11.96 -34.31
C TYR A 7 -16.62 -12.68 -33.72
N LYS A 8 -16.36 -13.91 -34.16
CA LYS A 8 -15.17 -14.67 -33.78
C LYS A 8 -14.18 -14.61 -34.93
N SER A 9 -13.00 -14.07 -34.67
CA SER A 9 -12.01 -13.80 -35.71
C SER A 9 -11.38 -15.11 -36.20
N THR A 10 -11.30 -15.33 -37.51
CA THR A 10 -10.70 -16.55 -38.10
C THR A 10 -9.19 -16.44 -38.30
N SER A 11 -8.59 -15.31 -37.93
CA SER A 11 -7.15 -15.09 -37.99
C SER A 11 -6.44 -15.78 -36.83
N ILE A 12 -5.21 -16.27 -37.07
CA ILE A 12 -4.33 -16.81 -36.04
C ILE A 12 -4.15 -15.82 -34.87
N LEU A 13 -3.99 -14.52 -35.18
CA LEU A 13 -3.88 -13.49 -34.15
C LEU A 13 -5.17 -13.31 -33.34
N GLY A 14 -6.33 -13.50 -33.99
CA GLY A 14 -7.62 -13.49 -33.33
C GLY A 14 -7.79 -14.68 -32.40
N SER A 15 -7.37 -15.88 -32.83
CA SER A 15 -7.39 -17.07 -31.98
C SER A 15 -6.45 -16.97 -30.78
N ILE A 16 -5.28 -16.33 -30.94
CA ILE A 16 -4.38 -16.05 -29.81
C ILE A 16 -5.02 -15.04 -28.84
N TYR A 17 -5.65 -13.98 -29.36
CA TYR A 17 -6.34 -12.99 -28.55
C TYR A 17 -7.48 -13.63 -27.74
N ASP A 18 -8.37 -14.37 -28.42
CA ASP A 18 -9.49 -15.07 -27.79
C ASP A 18 -9.01 -16.07 -26.74
N ALA A 19 -7.93 -16.82 -27.01
CA ALA A 19 -7.36 -17.76 -26.06
C ALA A 19 -6.75 -17.06 -24.84
N VAL A 20 -6.08 -15.92 -25.03
CA VAL A 20 -5.53 -15.14 -23.91
C VAL A 20 -6.65 -14.51 -23.08
N GLU A 21 -7.74 -14.06 -23.71
CA GLU A 21 -8.93 -13.52 -23.03
C GLU A 21 -9.67 -14.60 -22.24
N GLU A 22 -9.83 -15.80 -22.80
CA GLU A 22 -10.44 -16.96 -22.12
C GLU A 22 -9.56 -17.51 -20.97
N TYR A 23 -8.23 -17.37 -21.08
CA TYR A 23 -7.28 -17.71 -20.02
C TYR A 23 -6.97 -16.56 -19.07
N GLN A 24 -7.57 -15.37 -19.23
CA GLN A 24 -7.49 -14.39 -18.16
C GLN A 24 -8.15 -15.03 -16.94
N PRO A 25 -7.39 -15.26 -15.84
CA PRO A 25 -8.03 -15.73 -14.64
C PRO A 25 -9.11 -14.70 -14.33
N GLU A 26 -10.36 -15.14 -14.26
CA GLU A 26 -11.38 -14.40 -13.54
C GLU A 26 -10.71 -14.04 -12.22
N ASP A 27 -10.53 -12.74 -11.95
CA ASP A 27 -9.77 -12.23 -10.80
C ASP A 27 -10.62 -12.50 -9.54
N THR A 28 -10.84 -13.79 -9.24
CA THR A 28 -11.70 -14.35 -8.18
C THR A 28 -10.95 -14.45 -6.87
N SER A 29 -9.72 -13.94 -6.79
CA SER A 29 -9.15 -13.68 -5.48
C SER A 29 -10.01 -12.57 -4.89
N ASP A 30 -10.88 -12.91 -3.95
CA ASP A 30 -11.33 -11.94 -2.96
C ASP A 30 -10.04 -11.35 -2.39
N LYS A 31 -9.69 -10.14 -2.81
CA LYS A 31 -8.44 -9.50 -2.39
C LYS A 31 -8.62 -9.09 -0.94
N VAL A 32 -8.37 -10.03 -0.03
CA VAL A 32 -8.48 -9.86 1.41
C VAL A 32 -7.39 -8.89 1.86
N VAL A 33 -7.80 -7.75 2.44
CA VAL A 33 -6.86 -6.76 2.97
C VAL A 33 -6.42 -7.21 4.36
N GLU A 34 -5.30 -7.93 4.45
CA GLU A 34 -4.75 -8.34 5.74
C GLU A 34 -3.66 -7.39 6.22
N LYS A 35 -3.67 -7.06 7.52
CA LYS A 35 -2.58 -6.32 8.16
C LYS A 35 -1.41 -7.25 8.41
N LEU A 36 -0.21 -6.70 8.31
CA LEU A 36 1.01 -7.40 8.65
C LEU A 36 1.12 -7.48 10.18
N PRO A 37 1.33 -8.69 10.75
CA PRO A 37 1.43 -8.85 12.21
C PRO A 37 2.52 -8.01 12.87
N CYS A 38 3.58 -7.66 12.13
CA CYS A 38 4.68 -6.84 12.64
C CYS A 38 4.28 -5.36 12.89
N PHE A 39 3.20 -4.90 12.25
CA PHE A 39 2.70 -3.52 12.34
C PHE A 39 1.31 -3.40 13.00
N ASP A 40 0.64 -4.53 13.28
CA ASP A 40 -0.62 -4.56 14.00
C ASP A 40 -0.38 -4.51 15.52
N VAL A 41 0.00 -3.32 16.00
CA VAL A 41 0.31 -3.07 17.41
C VAL A 41 -0.91 -2.43 18.10
N GLU A 42 -1.32 -2.98 19.24
CA GLU A 42 -2.48 -2.49 20.00
C GLU A 42 -2.21 -1.15 20.71
N ASP A 43 -0.98 -0.90 21.14
CA ASP A 43 -0.58 0.23 22.00
C ASP A 43 -0.33 1.56 21.26
N LEU A 44 -1.16 1.91 20.28
CA LEU A 44 -1.06 3.24 19.66
C LEU A 44 -1.74 4.31 20.51
N SER A 45 -1.00 5.37 20.84
CA SER A 45 -1.53 6.52 21.58
C SER A 45 -2.75 7.12 20.87
N GLU A 46 -3.83 7.34 21.61
CA GLU A 46 -5.06 7.98 21.12
C GLU A 46 -4.80 9.35 20.48
N GLN A 47 -3.76 10.06 20.92
CA GLN A 47 -3.38 11.35 20.35
C GLN A 47 -2.88 11.21 18.91
N CYS A 48 -2.11 10.15 18.61
CA CYS A 48 -1.69 9.83 17.25
C CYS A 48 -2.90 9.46 16.39
N LEU A 49 -3.81 8.65 16.93
CA LEU A 49 -5.02 8.26 16.21
C LEU A 49 -5.91 9.48 15.86
N LYS A 50 -6.08 10.42 16.81
CA LYS A 50 -6.81 11.66 16.56
C LYS A 50 -6.14 12.53 15.50
N LYS A 51 -4.81 12.71 15.59
CA LYS A 51 -4.02 13.50 14.63
C LYS A 51 -4.21 13.02 13.18
N TRP A 52 -4.27 11.70 12.99
CA TRP A 52 -4.36 11.10 11.66
C TRP A 52 -5.79 10.76 11.22
N SER A 53 -6.81 11.08 12.02
CA SER A 53 -8.21 10.82 11.68
C SER A 53 -8.68 11.56 10.42
N GLU A 54 -8.17 12.78 10.18
CA GLU A 54 -8.48 13.59 9.00
C GLU A 54 -7.99 12.93 7.69
N MET A 55 -7.00 12.03 7.77
CA MET A 55 -6.48 11.27 6.63
C MET A 55 -7.54 10.39 5.96
N ASN A 56 -8.58 9.97 6.70
CA ASN A 56 -9.69 9.20 6.13
C ASN A 56 -10.40 9.95 5.00
N SER A 57 -10.48 11.28 5.07
CA SER A 57 -11.07 12.10 4.01
C SER A 57 -10.28 11.99 2.71
N VAL A 58 -8.96 11.85 2.81
CA VAL A 58 -8.03 11.75 1.67
C VAL A 58 -8.08 10.36 1.04
N LEU A 59 -8.21 9.31 1.84
CA LEU A 59 -8.38 7.95 1.34
C LEU A 59 -9.71 7.75 0.58
N GLN A 60 -10.73 8.53 0.94
CA GLN A 60 -12.02 8.57 0.25
C GLN A 60 -11.97 9.22 -1.13
N TYR A 61 -10.97 10.06 -1.42
CA TYR A 61 -10.81 10.60 -2.77
C TYR A 61 -10.40 9.48 -3.73
N ASP A 62 -11.26 9.24 -4.72
CA ASP A 62 -11.02 8.33 -5.82
C ASP A 62 -10.37 9.11 -6.97
N ASP A 63 -9.09 8.85 -7.22
CA ASP A 63 -8.37 9.35 -8.39
C ASP A 63 -8.78 8.55 -9.64
N LYS A 64 -10.06 8.68 -10.02
CA LYS A 64 -10.59 8.10 -11.27
C LYS A 64 -10.15 8.88 -12.51
N GLU A 65 -9.51 10.03 -12.33
CA GLU A 65 -9.35 11.02 -13.39
C GLU A 65 -7.99 11.72 -13.30
N GLY A 66 -6.91 10.95 -13.53
CA GLY A 66 -5.64 11.43 -14.07
C GLY A 66 -5.03 12.67 -13.40
N LYS A 67 -5.15 12.83 -12.08
CA LYS A 67 -4.54 13.96 -11.35
C LYS A 67 -3.42 13.46 -10.44
N ASN A 68 -2.47 12.71 -11.03
CA ASN A 68 -1.22 12.32 -10.36
C ASN A 68 -0.56 13.49 -9.61
N GLN A 69 -0.58 14.70 -10.18
CA GLN A 69 -0.04 15.91 -9.52
C GLN A 69 -0.77 16.30 -8.23
N ALA A 70 -2.09 16.08 -8.14
CA ALA A 70 -2.84 16.34 -6.92
C ALA A 70 -2.53 15.28 -5.86
N ALA A 71 -2.47 14.01 -6.26
CA ALA A 71 -2.06 12.92 -5.39
C ALA A 71 -0.63 13.11 -4.84
N ASP A 72 0.31 13.54 -5.68
CA ASP A 72 1.71 13.80 -5.28
C ASP A 72 1.81 14.96 -4.29
N LYS A 73 1.03 16.04 -4.48
CA LYS A 73 0.94 17.15 -3.53
C LYS A 73 0.41 16.70 -2.18
N ILE A 74 -0.60 15.84 -2.18
CA ILE A 74 -1.16 15.25 -0.95
C ILE A 74 -0.10 14.41 -0.25
N ILE A 75 0.58 13.51 -0.98
CA ILE A 75 1.63 12.65 -0.42
C ILE A 75 2.75 13.50 0.18
N ARG A 76 3.23 14.52 -0.54
CA ARG A 76 4.28 15.43 -0.05
C ARG A 76 3.84 16.14 1.23
N ARG A 77 2.62 16.67 1.27
CA ARG A 77 2.07 17.34 2.46
C ARG A 77 2.05 16.39 3.67
N TYR A 78 1.62 15.14 3.49
CA TYR A 78 1.60 14.18 4.60
C TYR A 78 2.99 13.69 5.01
N LYS A 79 3.95 13.62 4.07
CA LYS A 79 5.36 13.41 4.41
C LYS A 79 5.91 14.56 5.25
N GLU A 80 5.61 15.80 4.89
CA GLU A 80 6.01 16.98 5.69
C GLU A 80 5.37 16.97 7.08
N ILE A 81 4.11 16.54 7.22
CA ILE A 81 3.47 16.41 8.54
C ILE A 81 4.12 15.28 9.37
N LEU A 82 4.45 14.15 8.75
CA LEU A 82 5.03 13.00 9.42
C LEU A 82 6.51 13.22 9.78
N TYR A 83 7.32 13.70 8.85
CA TYR A 83 8.77 13.82 9.00
C TYR A 83 9.23 15.24 9.34
N GLY A 84 8.38 16.25 9.22
CA GLY A 84 8.77 17.66 9.28
C GLY A 84 9.50 18.15 8.02
N CYS A 85 9.67 17.29 7.02
CA CYS A 85 10.37 17.57 5.77
C CYS A 85 9.96 16.59 4.66
N GLU A 86 10.54 16.74 3.47
CA GLU A 86 10.18 15.93 2.30
C GLU A 86 10.60 14.45 2.43
N ASP A 87 11.69 14.18 3.16
CA ASP A 87 12.30 12.84 3.26
C ASP A 87 12.60 12.44 4.69
N PHE A 88 12.34 11.18 5.02
CA PHE A 88 12.60 10.59 6.34
C PHE A 88 14.05 10.78 6.82
N GLU A 89 15.05 10.64 5.94
CA GLU A 89 16.48 10.74 6.30
C GLU A 89 16.90 12.15 6.75
N LYS A 90 16.17 13.18 6.30
CA LYS A 90 16.42 14.58 6.66
C LYS A 90 15.62 15.01 7.88
N SER A 91 14.84 14.11 8.47
CA SER A 91 14.00 14.43 9.61
C SER A 91 14.85 14.65 10.86
N THR A 92 14.58 15.76 11.56
CA THR A 92 15.11 16.03 12.90
C THR A 92 14.15 15.60 14.01
N ARG A 93 13.00 15.02 13.65
CA ARG A 93 12.01 14.55 14.62
C ARG A 93 12.50 13.29 15.34
N PRO A 94 12.08 13.06 16.59
CA PRO A 94 12.41 11.85 17.32
C PRO A 94 11.82 10.61 16.62
N LEU A 95 12.63 9.56 16.49
CA LEU A 95 12.31 8.38 15.69
C LEU A 95 11.14 7.59 16.26
N ASP A 96 11.02 7.52 17.57
CA ASP A 96 9.93 6.87 18.28
C ASP A 96 8.57 7.53 17.99
N GLU A 97 8.50 8.86 17.95
CA GLU A 97 7.29 9.56 17.51
C GLU A 97 6.96 9.27 16.05
N ILE A 98 7.97 9.30 15.17
CA ILE A 98 7.77 9.01 13.74
C ILE A 98 7.25 7.57 13.57
N PHE A 99 7.80 6.60 14.30
CA PHE A 99 7.37 5.22 14.21
C PHE A 99 5.93 5.03 14.72
N ASN A 100 5.58 5.65 15.85
CA ASN A 100 4.22 5.60 16.36
C ASN A 100 3.22 6.22 15.39
N GLU A 101 3.55 7.36 14.78
CA GLU A 101 2.71 8.00 13.77
C GLU A 101 2.65 7.19 12.46
N ALA A 102 3.76 6.58 12.03
CA ALA A 102 3.80 5.71 10.86
C ALA A 102 2.92 4.46 11.02
N LEU A 103 2.91 3.84 12.21
CA LEU A 103 2.03 2.73 12.55
C LEU A 103 0.55 3.16 12.57
N ALA A 104 0.25 4.37 13.07
CA ALA A 104 -1.11 4.92 13.01
C ALA A 104 -1.59 5.10 11.57
N ILE A 105 -0.75 5.66 10.69
CA ILE A 105 -1.05 5.81 9.25
C ILE A 105 -1.29 4.43 8.61
N TYR A 106 -0.44 3.45 8.90
CA TYR A 106 -0.59 2.08 8.41
C TYR A 106 -1.95 1.50 8.80
N ARG A 107 -2.29 1.57 10.10
CA ARG A 107 -3.55 1.05 10.63
C ARG A 107 -4.76 1.70 9.96
N PHE A 108 -4.78 3.03 9.83
CA PHE A 108 -5.89 3.73 9.18
C PHE A 108 -6.05 3.36 7.70
N ALA A 109 -4.94 3.29 6.95
CA ALA A 109 -5.01 2.95 5.54
C ALA A 109 -5.54 1.53 5.31
N TYR A 110 -5.10 0.56 6.13
CA TYR A 110 -5.56 -0.82 6.04
C TYR A 110 -6.99 -0.99 6.56
N ASP A 111 -7.37 -0.35 7.67
CA ASP A 111 -8.75 -0.36 8.18
C ASP A 111 -9.72 0.23 7.16
N TYR A 112 -9.31 1.31 6.47
CA TYR A 112 -10.09 1.90 5.41
C TYR A 112 -10.18 0.97 4.18
N ALA A 113 -9.04 0.46 3.71
CA ALA A 113 -8.97 -0.46 2.58
C ALA A 113 -9.81 -1.73 2.79
N TRP A 114 -9.82 -2.28 4.01
CA TRP A 114 -10.68 -3.38 4.41
C TRP A 114 -12.17 -3.00 4.31
N LYS A 115 -12.56 -1.86 4.88
CA LYS A 115 -13.95 -1.36 4.85
C LYS A 115 -14.47 -1.17 3.44
N VAL A 116 -13.65 -0.64 2.52
CA VAL A 116 -14.05 -0.40 1.12
C VAL A 116 -13.72 -1.55 0.17
N LYS A 117 -13.08 -2.62 0.66
CA LYS A 117 -12.57 -3.76 -0.11
C LYS A 117 -11.70 -3.34 -1.32
N ASP A 118 -10.83 -2.35 -1.12
CA ASP A 118 -9.90 -1.86 -2.17
C ASP A 118 -8.45 -1.81 -1.65
N VAL A 119 -7.66 -2.83 -2.02
CA VAL A 119 -6.25 -2.96 -1.66
C VAL A 119 -5.40 -1.78 -2.12
N ARG A 120 -5.80 -1.07 -3.19
CA ARG A 120 -5.03 0.07 -3.72
C ARG A 120 -4.90 1.19 -2.68
N LYS A 121 -5.86 1.27 -1.75
CA LYS A 121 -5.86 2.26 -0.66
C LYS A 121 -4.74 2.01 0.36
N CYS A 122 -4.28 0.76 0.52
CA CYS A 122 -3.11 0.44 1.36
C CYS A 122 -1.84 1.12 0.86
N GLY A 123 -1.74 1.38 -0.45
CA GLY A 123 -0.57 2.02 -1.06
C GLY A 123 -0.28 3.41 -0.52
N PHE A 124 -1.28 4.12 0.03
CA PHE A 124 -1.09 5.43 0.63
C PHE A 124 -0.13 5.38 1.82
N ALA A 125 -0.30 4.40 2.72
CA ALA A 125 0.58 4.24 3.89
C ALA A 125 2.02 4.00 3.47
N TRP A 126 2.25 3.19 2.44
CA TRP A 126 3.59 2.90 1.94
C TRP A 126 4.24 4.10 1.23
N ARG A 127 3.47 4.94 0.55
CA ARG A 127 4.00 6.16 -0.10
C ARG A 127 4.38 7.24 0.92
N VAL A 128 3.63 7.38 2.00
CA VAL A 128 3.87 8.40 3.04
C VAL A 128 4.86 7.88 4.09
N ALA A 129 4.55 6.76 4.72
CA ALA A 129 5.21 6.22 5.90
C ALA A 129 6.18 5.07 5.62
N GLY A 130 6.32 4.63 4.35
CA GLY A 130 7.07 3.41 3.99
C GLY A 130 8.50 3.38 4.52
N SER A 131 9.26 4.46 4.38
CA SER A 131 10.64 4.52 4.88
C SER A 131 10.72 4.35 6.41
N ALA A 132 9.81 4.99 7.14
CA ALA A 132 9.72 4.83 8.59
C ALA A 132 9.28 3.42 9.00
N LEU A 133 8.30 2.82 8.31
CA LEU A 133 7.85 1.45 8.58
C LEU A 133 8.97 0.42 8.33
N CYS A 134 9.72 0.57 7.23
CA CYS A 134 10.87 -0.28 6.94
C CYS A 134 11.95 -0.17 8.02
N LYS A 135 12.26 1.05 8.48
CA LYS A 135 13.25 1.23 9.54
C LYS A 135 12.75 0.72 10.89
N TYR A 136 11.48 0.95 11.23
CA TYR A 136 10.85 0.38 12.42
C TYR A 136 10.96 -1.14 12.43
N TYR A 137 10.63 -1.80 11.30
CA TYR A 137 10.77 -3.25 11.17
C TYR A 137 12.22 -3.69 11.39
N LYS A 138 13.19 -3.01 10.77
CA LYS A 138 14.61 -3.31 10.94
C LYS A 138 15.05 -3.19 12.40
N THR A 139 14.72 -2.08 13.06
CA THR A 139 15.09 -1.83 14.46
C THR A 139 14.45 -2.83 15.42
N LYS A 140 13.19 -3.24 15.18
CA LYS A 140 12.50 -4.24 16.02
C LYS A 140 13.01 -5.65 15.80
N HIS A 141 13.58 -5.93 14.63
CA HIS A 141 14.06 -7.25 14.23
C HIS A 141 15.59 -7.34 14.12
N GLU A 142 16.36 -6.35 14.57
CA GLU A 142 17.83 -6.37 14.52
C GLU A 142 18.42 -7.56 15.30
N ASP A 143 17.71 -8.11 16.29
CA ASP A 143 18.06 -9.36 16.98
C ASP A 143 17.70 -10.66 16.21
N ARG A 144 17.01 -10.56 15.06
CA ARG A 144 16.53 -11.69 14.23
C ARG A 144 16.85 -11.59 12.74
N THR A 145 17.50 -10.51 12.29
CA THR A 145 17.90 -10.38 10.89
C THR A 145 19.23 -11.07 10.64
N PHE A 146 19.19 -12.19 9.92
CA PHE A 146 20.38 -12.79 9.34
C PHE A 146 20.71 -12.07 8.03
N GLU A 147 21.92 -11.53 7.89
CA GLU A 147 22.45 -11.14 6.58
C GLU A 147 22.73 -12.43 5.80
N VAL A 148 21.77 -12.85 4.97
CA VAL A 148 21.94 -13.98 4.06
C VAL A 148 22.24 -13.42 2.68
N SER A 149 23.35 -13.86 2.09
CA SER A 149 23.68 -13.50 0.71
C SER A 149 22.64 -14.11 -0.24
N PHE A 150 22.28 -13.38 -1.29
CA PHE A 150 21.31 -13.86 -2.29
C PHE A 150 21.73 -15.20 -2.93
N SER A 151 23.03 -15.46 -2.99
CA SER A 151 23.61 -16.73 -3.44
C SER A 151 23.15 -17.91 -2.57
N VAL A 152 23.14 -17.74 -1.24
CA VAL A 152 22.74 -18.81 -0.30
C VAL A 152 21.21 -19.04 -0.34
N LEU A 153 20.42 -18.01 -0.60
CA LEU A 153 18.97 -18.15 -0.75
C LEU A 153 18.56 -18.94 -2.00
N LYS A 154 19.35 -18.87 -3.08
CA LYS A 154 19.10 -19.64 -4.30
C LYS A 154 19.28 -21.14 -4.13
N ASP A 155 20.08 -21.57 -3.17
CA ASP A 155 20.35 -22.99 -2.93
C ASP A 155 19.29 -23.65 -2.01
N ILE A 156 18.39 -22.84 -1.42
CA ILE A 156 17.39 -23.29 -0.43
C ILE A 156 15.95 -23.26 -0.98
N LEU A 157 15.69 -22.48 -2.05
CA LEU A 157 14.40 -22.37 -2.74
C LEU A 157 14.34 -23.25 -3.99
#